data_AF-A0A8J8G378-F1
#
_entry.id   AF-A0A8J8G378-F1
#
_cell.length_a   1.000
_cell.length_b   1.000
_cell.length_c   1.000
_cell.angle_alpha   90.00
_cell.angle_beta   90.00
_cell.angle_gamma   90.00
#
_symmetry.space_group_name_H-M   'P 1'
#
loop_
_entity.id
_entity.type
_entity.pdbx_description
1 polymer ?
#
loop_
_entity_poly.entity_id
_entity_poly.type
_entity_poly.pdbx_seq_one_letter_code
_entity_poly.pdbx_strand_id
1 'polypeptide(L)'
;MTTETSPWMKWNHTKKFKKLTPTLQTTLKLFFEHLSIKEIAKHRSFKLQTVEYQIVELITLGFIYLADIIEDELSHQILETFEEDVPDSLTNIKNKLPSKITYFQIKCVLASINNQPDSKHD
;
A
#
# COMPACT_ATOMS: atom_id res chain seq x y z
N MET A 1 -28.80 -9.23 10.54
CA MET A 1 -27.85 -8.27 11.15
C MET A 1 -26.51 -8.98 11.23
N THR A 2 -25.72 -8.94 10.16
CA THR A 2 -24.38 -9.53 10.17
C THR A 2 -23.49 -8.59 10.98
N THR A 3 -23.01 -9.05 12.13
CA THR A 3 -21.85 -8.43 12.78
C THR A 3 -20.63 -8.78 11.94
N GLU A 4 -20.46 -8.11 10.80
CA GLU A 4 -19.17 -8.10 10.12
C GLU A 4 -18.20 -7.37 11.04
N THR A 5 -17.45 -8.16 11.80
CA THR A 5 -16.30 -7.68 12.54
C THR A 5 -15.38 -6.98 11.56
N SER A 6 -15.27 -5.65 11.70
CA SER A 6 -14.49 -4.81 10.81
C SER A 6 -13.08 -5.39 10.59
N PRO A 7 -12.54 -5.45 9.35
CA PRO A 7 -11.25 -6.07 9.07
C PRO A 7 -10.09 -5.58 9.94
N TRP A 8 -10.12 -4.34 10.45
CA TRP A 8 -9.10 -3.85 11.37
C TRP A 8 -9.14 -4.52 12.76
N MET A 9 -10.31 -5.05 13.20
CA MET A 9 -10.43 -5.88 14.40
C MET A 9 -9.68 -7.21 14.28
N LYS A 10 -9.42 -7.70 13.06
CA LYS A 10 -8.58 -8.89 12.85
C LYS A 10 -7.12 -8.62 13.23
N TRP A 11 -6.65 -7.39 13.04
CA TRP A 11 -5.24 -7.03 13.20
C TRP A 11 -4.89 -6.43 14.55
N ASN A 12 -5.81 -5.72 15.20
CA ASN A 12 -5.56 -4.94 16.43
C ASN A 12 -4.96 -5.76 17.60
N HIS A 13 -5.20 -7.07 17.66
CA HIS A 13 -4.67 -7.97 18.70
C HIS A 13 -3.34 -8.63 18.33
N THR A 14 -2.87 -8.51 17.08
CA THR A 14 -1.66 -9.19 16.60
C THR A 14 -0.37 -8.53 17.10
N LYS A 15 0.68 -9.35 17.33
CA LYS A 15 2.02 -8.83 17.67
C LYS A 15 2.59 -7.90 16.60
N LYS A 16 2.28 -8.17 15.32
CA LYS A 16 2.71 -7.35 14.17
C LYS A 16 2.06 -5.97 14.22
N PHE A 17 0.76 -5.88 14.48
CA PHE A 17 0.05 -4.60 14.61
C PHE A 17 0.56 -3.78 15.79
N LYS A 18 0.83 -4.42 16.93
CA LYS A 18 1.38 -3.74 18.12
C LYS A 18 2.75 -3.10 17.88
N LYS A 19 3.49 -3.53 16.85
CA LYS A 19 4.77 -2.92 16.44
C LYS A 19 4.60 -1.73 15.48
N LEU A 20 3.41 -1.55 14.89
CA LEU A 20 3.14 -0.37 14.07
C LEU A 20 3.19 0.90 14.92
N THR A 21 3.68 1.97 14.33
CA THR A 21 3.60 3.29 14.97
C THR A 21 2.12 3.69 15.15
N PRO A 22 1.77 4.49 16.17
CA PRO A 22 0.40 4.99 16.35
C PRO A 22 -0.15 5.70 15.11
N THR A 23 0.73 6.36 14.37
CA THR A 23 0.44 7.03 13.11
C THR A 23 -0.03 6.04 12.04
N LEU A 24 0.67 4.91 11.86
CA LEU A 24 0.29 3.86 10.90
C LEU A 24 -0.98 3.12 11.33
N GLN A 25 -1.13 2.84 12.63
CA GLN A 25 -2.35 2.22 13.16
C GLN A 25 -3.59 3.08 12.86
N THR A 26 -3.47 4.39 13.02
CA THR A 26 -4.55 5.34 12.71
C THR A 26 -4.86 5.36 11.20
N THR A 27 -3.84 5.39 10.34
CA THR A 27 -4.04 5.30 8.87
C THR A 27 -4.77 4.02 8.49
N LEU A 28 -4.32 2.89 9.02
CA LEU A 28 -4.86 1.58 8.71
C LEU A 28 -6.32 1.45 9.15
N LYS A 29 -6.65 1.97 10.34
CA LYS A 29 -8.03 2.00 10.83
C LYS A 29 -8.94 2.78 9.87
N LEU A 30 -8.57 4.02 9.52
CA LEU A 30 -9.38 4.87 8.65
C LEU A 30 -9.52 4.28 7.24
N PHE A 31 -8.47 3.62 6.74
CA PHE A 31 -8.53 2.90 5.46
C PHE A 31 -9.58 1.78 5.48
N PHE A 32 -9.61 0.96 6.54
CA PHE A 32 -10.63 -0.07 6.71
C PHE A 32 -12.02 0.46 7.09
N GLU A 33 -12.14 1.74 7.44
CA GLU A 33 -13.41 2.46 7.54
C GLU A 33 -13.87 3.01 6.17
N HIS A 34 -13.24 2.57 5.07
CA HIS A 34 -13.54 2.93 3.69
C HIS A 34 -13.33 4.40 3.33
N LEU A 35 -12.52 5.14 4.12
CA LEU A 35 -12.08 6.47 3.70
C LEU A 35 -11.03 6.34 2.60
N SER A 36 -11.19 7.13 1.55
CA SER A 36 -10.16 7.26 0.51
C SER A 36 -8.88 7.90 1.09
N ILE A 37 -7.74 7.65 0.46
CA ILE A 37 -6.44 8.22 0.87
C ILE A 37 -6.50 9.75 0.99
N LYS A 38 -7.25 10.42 0.10
CA LYS A 38 -7.48 11.87 0.15
C LYS A 38 -8.33 12.30 1.35
N GLU A 39 -9.35 11.52 1.69
CA GLU A 39 -10.18 11.78 2.88
C GLU A 39 -9.40 11.53 4.17
N ILE A 40 -8.58 10.48 4.23
CA ILE A 40 -7.68 10.22 5.36
C ILE A 40 -6.71 11.40 5.56
N ALA A 41 -6.13 11.93 4.48
CA ALA A 41 -5.25 13.09 4.54
C ALA A 41 -5.97 14.32 5.12
N LYS A 42 -7.19 14.60 4.65
CA LYS A 42 -8.03 15.69 5.17
C LYS A 42 -8.41 15.47 6.63
N HIS A 43 -8.90 14.28 6.98
CA HIS A 43 -9.35 13.91 8.33
C HIS A 43 -8.23 14.08 9.37
N ARG A 44 -6.98 13.86 8.97
CA ARG A 44 -5.81 13.93 9.84
C ARG A 44 -5.03 15.23 9.71
N SER A 45 -5.50 16.16 8.88
CA SER A 45 -4.76 17.40 8.56
C SER A 45 -3.34 17.14 8.05
N PHE A 46 -3.14 16.05 7.31
CA PHE A 46 -1.86 15.65 6.73
C PHE A 46 -1.81 16.00 5.25
N LYS A 47 -0.58 16.13 4.72
CA LYS A 47 -0.39 16.22 3.27
C LYS A 47 -0.74 14.86 2.64
N LEU A 48 -1.33 14.88 1.45
CA LEU A 48 -1.67 13.67 0.70
C LEU A 48 -0.47 12.72 0.57
N GLN A 49 0.69 13.26 0.20
CA GLN A 49 1.95 12.51 0.07
C GLN A 49 2.37 11.78 1.36
N THR A 50 2.06 12.34 2.53
CA THR A 50 2.35 11.70 3.82
C THR A 50 1.49 10.46 4.04
N VAL A 51 0.20 10.54 3.67
CA VAL A 51 -0.69 9.39 3.77
C VAL A 51 -0.36 8.34 2.71
N GLU A 52 -0.07 8.76 1.48
CA GLU A 52 0.42 7.88 0.41
C GLU A 52 1.66 7.09 0.85
N TYR A 53 2.64 7.75 1.48
CA TYR A 53 3.81 7.07 2.04
C TYR A 53 3.43 6.02 3.08
N GLN A 54 2.51 6.36 3.99
CA GLN A 54 2.03 5.44 5.03
C GLN A 54 1.28 4.24 4.43
N ILE A 55 0.50 4.43 3.36
CA ILE A 55 -0.17 3.33 2.65
C ILE A 55 0.87 2.40 2.02
N VAL A 56 1.88 2.95 1.34
CA VAL A 56 2.99 2.14 0.78
C VAL A 56 3.67 1.32 1.87
N GLU A 57 3.96 1.92 3.03
CA GLU A 57 4.55 1.20 4.17
C GLU A 57 3.62 0.09 4.69
N LEU A 58 2.31 0.34 4.79
CA LEU A 58 1.34 -0.67 5.19
C LEU A 58 1.21 -1.82 4.18
N ILE A 59 1.41 -1.57 2.88
CA ILE A 59 1.50 -2.62 1.84
C ILE A 59 2.77 -3.44 2.02
N THR A 60 3.93 -2.79 2.19
CA THR A 60 5.21 -3.47 2.45
C THR A 60 5.11 -4.35 3.70
N LEU A 61 4.39 -3.88 4.72
CA LEU A 61 4.14 -4.63 5.94
C LEU A 61 2.99 -5.63 5.80
N GLY A 62 2.35 -5.78 4.65
CA GLY A 62 1.29 -6.76 4.40
C GLY A 62 0.01 -6.56 5.22
N PHE A 63 -0.29 -5.32 5.62
CA PHE A 63 -1.57 -4.97 6.25
C PHE A 63 -2.63 -4.51 5.25
N ILE A 64 -2.21 -4.05 4.07
CA ILE A 64 -3.06 -3.63 2.96
C ILE A 64 -2.63 -4.43 1.73
N TYR A 65 -3.58 -4.99 0.98
CA TYR A 65 -3.28 -5.64 -0.28
C TYR A 65 -3.24 -4.62 -1.41
N LEU A 66 -2.39 -4.86 -2.41
CA LEU A 66 -2.28 -3.99 -3.58
C LEU A 66 -3.62 -3.80 -4.30
N ALA A 67 -4.39 -4.90 -4.40
CA ALA A 67 -5.72 -4.93 -5.02
C ALA A 67 -6.74 -4.03 -4.30
N ASP A 68 -6.50 -3.65 -3.03
CA ASP A 68 -7.36 -2.70 -2.31
C ASP A 68 -7.10 -1.24 -2.73
N ILE A 69 -6.03 -0.97 -3.49
CA ILE A 69 -5.57 0.38 -3.84
C ILE A 69 -5.61 0.64 -5.34
N ILE A 70 -5.21 -0.36 -6.14
CA ILE A 70 -5.16 -0.25 -7.60
C ILE A 70 -5.78 -1.48 -8.25
N GLU A 71 -6.36 -1.28 -9.43
CA GLU A 71 -6.92 -2.35 -10.25
C GLU A 71 -5.81 -3.27 -10.80
N ASP A 72 -6.15 -4.54 -10.99
CA ASP A 72 -5.21 -5.58 -11.43
C ASP A 72 -4.56 -5.22 -12.77
N GLU A 73 -5.32 -4.71 -13.75
CA GLU A 73 -4.81 -4.29 -15.06
C GLU A 73 -3.70 -3.23 -14.93
N LEU A 74 -3.87 -2.27 -14.02
CA LEU A 74 -2.89 -1.22 -13.79
C LEU A 74 -1.64 -1.79 -13.10
N SER A 75 -1.83 -2.70 -12.14
CA SER A 75 -0.69 -3.36 -11.49
C SER A 75 0.12 -4.21 -12.45
N HIS A 76 -0.55 -4.97 -13.33
CA HIS A 76 0.06 -5.76 -14.40
C HIS A 76 0.84 -4.87 -15.37
N GLN A 77 0.25 -3.78 -15.84
CA GLN A 77 0.93 -2.84 -16.73
C GLN A 77 2.23 -2.28 -16.11
N ILE A 78 2.22 -2.03 -14.79
CA ILE A 78 3.41 -1.59 -14.07
C ILE A 78 4.45 -2.71 -13.99
N LEU A 79 4.05 -3.92 -13.59
CA LEU A 79 4.93 -5.09 -13.47
C LEU A 79 5.59 -5.46 -14.81
N GLU A 80 4.81 -5.49 -15.90
CA GLU A 80 5.29 -5.77 -17.25
C GLU A 80 6.37 -4.78 -17.72
N THR A 81 6.42 -3.58 -17.14
CA THR A 81 7.40 -2.55 -17.53
C THR A 81 8.82 -2.86 -17.04
N PHE A 82 8.98 -3.79 -16.09
CA PHE A 82 10.26 -4.14 -15.48
C PHE A 82 10.45 -5.65 -15.25
N GLU A 83 9.81 -6.49 -16.07
CA GLU A 83 9.81 -7.98 -15.96
C GLU A 83 11.16 -8.63 -15.69
N GLU A 84 12.27 -8.04 -16.14
CA GLU A 84 13.61 -8.63 -16.04
C GLU A 84 14.50 -7.99 -14.96
N ASP A 85 14.25 -6.74 -14.57
CA ASP A 85 15.03 -6.03 -13.55
C ASP A 85 14.21 -4.88 -12.97
N VAL A 86 14.04 -4.86 -11.64
CA VAL A 86 13.48 -3.69 -10.94
C VAL A 86 14.46 -2.53 -11.15
N PRO A 87 14.09 -1.48 -11.92
CA PRO A 87 15.06 -0.46 -12.30
C PRO A 87 15.43 0.40 -11.11
N ASP A 88 16.69 0.88 -11.13
CA ASP A 88 17.31 1.63 -10.04
C ASP A 88 16.61 2.97 -9.69
N SER A 89 15.69 3.44 -10.55
CA SER A 89 15.04 4.74 -10.40
C SER A 89 13.56 4.71 -10.74
N LEU A 90 12.75 5.21 -9.80
CA LEU A 90 11.31 5.47 -9.98
C LEU A 90 11.02 6.36 -11.19
N THR A 91 11.91 7.30 -11.50
CA THR A 91 11.74 8.20 -12.65
C THR A 91 11.81 7.43 -13.97
N ASN A 92 12.70 6.44 -14.05
CA ASN A 92 12.84 5.60 -15.26
C ASN A 92 11.57 4.76 -15.48
N ILE A 93 11.02 4.18 -14.42
CA ILE A 93 9.73 3.47 -14.47
C ILE A 93 8.64 4.42 -14.97
N LYS A 94 8.55 5.60 -14.35
CA LYS A 94 7.49 6.57 -14.66
C LYS A 94 7.54 7.04 -16.10
N ASN A 95 8.72 7.18 -16.70
CA ASN A 95 8.88 7.60 -18.09
C ASN A 95 8.45 6.54 -19.11
N LYS A 96 8.51 5.26 -18.75
CA LYS A 96 8.04 4.15 -19.61
C LYS A 96 6.52 3.93 -19.51
N LEU A 97 5.89 4.46 -18.47
CA LEU A 97 4.47 4.29 -18.18
C LEU A 97 3.62 5.44 -18.71
N PRO A 98 2.32 5.20 -19.01
CA PRO A 98 1.38 6.25 -19.33
C PRO A 98 1.37 7.39 -18.31
N SER A 99 1.16 8.63 -18.78
CA SER A 99 1.14 9.84 -17.93
C SER A 99 0.15 9.75 -16.77
N LYS A 100 -0.98 9.04 -16.97
CA LYS A 100 -2.02 8.78 -15.96
C LYS A 100 -1.54 8.02 -14.71
N ILE A 101 -0.49 7.20 -14.82
CA ILE A 101 -0.01 6.38 -13.70
C ILE A 101 0.82 7.23 -12.75
N THR A 102 0.44 7.33 -11.48
CA THR A 102 1.16 8.19 -10.54
C THR A 102 2.38 7.50 -9.93
N TYR A 103 3.33 8.29 -9.41
CA TYR A 103 4.44 7.76 -8.61
C TYR A 103 3.95 6.96 -7.39
N PHE A 104 2.81 7.32 -6.83
CA PHE A 104 2.19 6.58 -5.72
C PHE A 104 1.81 5.15 -6.14
N GLN A 105 1.16 4.99 -7.30
CA GLN A 105 0.76 3.67 -7.81
C GLN A 105 1.97 2.79 -8.09
N ILE A 106 3.03 3.36 -8.70
CA ILE A 106 4.30 2.65 -8.91
C ILE A 106 4.88 2.16 -7.58
N LYS A 107 4.93 3.03 -6.56
CA LYS A 107 5.44 2.67 -5.23
C LYS A 107 4.61 1.57 -4.56
N CYS A 108 3.29 1.54 -4.74
CA CYS A 108 2.44 0.49 -4.21
C CYS A 108 2.77 -0.87 -4.82
N VAL A 109 2.94 -0.93 -6.15
CA VAL A 109 3.33 -2.17 -6.85
C VAL A 109 4.71 -2.64 -6.37
N LEU A 110 5.69 -1.74 -6.28
CA LEU A 110 7.02 -2.12 -5.79
C LEU A 110 6.98 -2.61 -4.34
N ALA A 111 6.15 -1.99 -3.49
CA ALA A 111 5.96 -2.42 -2.11
C ALA A 111 5.34 -3.82 -1.99
N SER A 112 4.43 -4.19 -2.89
CA SER A 112 3.84 -5.54 -2.86
C SER A 112 4.83 -6.63 -3.26
N ILE A 113 5.80 -6.32 -4.13
CA ILE A 113 6.88 -7.25 -4.50
C ILE A 113 7.83 -7.46 -3.32
N ASN A 114 8.19 -6.38 -2.62
CA ASN A 114 9.09 -6.43 -1.46
C ASN A 114 8.46 -7.09 -0.21
N ASN A 115 7.14 -7.33 -0.22
CA ASN A 115 6.43 -8.09 0.81
C ASN A 115 6.44 -9.62 0.53
N GLN A 116 7.32 -10.10 -0.34
CA GLN A 116 7.62 -11.53 -0.43
C GLN A 116 8.18 -12.00 0.93
N PRO A 117 7.54 -12.96 1.62
CA PRO A 117 8.18 -13.62 2.75
C PRO A 117 9.46 -14.25 2.23
N ASP A 118 10.59 -13.97 2.89
CA ASP A 118 11.86 -14.66 2.66
C ASP A 118 11.61 -16.16 2.45
N SER A 119 11.62 -16.59 1.20
CA SER A 119 11.64 -17.99 0.81
C SER A 119 13.09 -18.44 0.90
N LYS A 120 13.69 -18.35 2.10
CA LYS A 120 15.00 -18.91 2.47
C LYS A 120 14.99 -19.32 3.94
N HIS A 121 14.26 -20.38 4.24
CA HIS A 121 14.76 -21.40 5.15
C HIS A 121 15.09 -22.61 4.29
N ASP A 122 16.36 -22.69 3.90
CA ASP A 122 17.07 -23.96 3.72
C ASP A 122 17.57 -24.38 5.11
#